data_AF-B7K4S5-F1
#
_entry.id   AF-B7K4S5-F1
#
_cell.length_a   1.000
_cell.length_b   1.000
_cell.length_c   1.000
_cell.angle_alpha   90.00
_cell.angle_beta   90.00
_cell.angle_gamma   90.00
#
_symmetry.space_group_name_H-M   'P 1'
#
loop_
_entity.id
_entity.type
_entity.pdbx_description
1 polymer ?
#
loop_
_entity_poly.entity_id
_entity_poly.type
_entity_poly.pdbx_seq_one_letter_code
_entity_poly.pdbx_strand_id
1 'polypeptide(L)'
;METQWENFKQNLGVWEGSFTKISPMGEVLESNPSILTLAPEENDQVRLSLSRYGTGDMSEPPVRELTQVYQSLGRHLLFFDDGCFSKGNMQMAPFSEFYSEFGFVNADRRLRFVQQFDKEGLFNGLTLIREKRAETTAPEQPQLILEQLLGKWVGQAYTLYPDLRPPESFSTTLIVKRINEQQVEQQLNFYNQTLTSTASVYNHRLEFEQGSQKMRLLLLPGGGSSLVPLQLKNRQSFLVETGWLIEPTKRKRLIRSYDNEGRWVSATLVIEEKMA
;
A
#
# COMPACT_ATOMS: atom_id res chain seq x y z
N MET A 1 -4.48 2.74 -23.32
CA MET A 1 -4.50 2.08 -22.00
C MET A 1 -4.36 0.61 -22.24
N GLU A 2 -3.35 0.01 -21.63
CA GLU A 2 -3.21 -1.44 -21.54
C GLU A 2 -4.42 -2.03 -20.79
N THR A 3 -4.74 -3.29 -21.03
CA THR A 3 -5.84 -3.95 -20.30
C THR A 3 -5.39 -4.24 -18.86
N GLN A 4 -6.33 -4.43 -17.93
CA GLN A 4 -6.00 -4.86 -16.57
C GLN A 4 -5.12 -6.12 -16.53
N TRP A 5 -5.26 -7.01 -17.52
CA TRP A 5 -4.46 -8.23 -17.65
C TRP A 5 -3.01 -7.93 -18.04
N GLU A 6 -2.78 -7.00 -18.96
CA GLU A 6 -1.43 -6.55 -19.34
C GLU A 6 -0.75 -5.80 -18.19
N ASN A 7 -1.49 -4.92 -17.50
CA ASN A 7 -1.00 -4.24 -16.29
C ASN A 7 -0.60 -5.25 -15.19
N PHE A 8 -1.35 -6.35 -15.05
CA PHE A 8 -0.96 -7.45 -14.16
C PHE A 8 0.34 -8.12 -14.59
N LYS A 9 0.52 -8.39 -15.89
CA LYS A 9 1.73 -9.03 -16.44
C LYS A 9 3.01 -8.22 -16.24
N GLN A 10 2.92 -6.92 -15.95
CA GLN A 10 4.09 -6.12 -15.51
C GLN A 10 4.74 -6.68 -14.22
N ASN A 11 4.03 -7.52 -13.46
CA ASN A 11 4.53 -8.19 -12.25
C ASN A 11 5.22 -9.54 -12.50
N LEU A 12 5.26 -10.05 -13.74
CA LEU A 12 5.90 -11.33 -14.06
C LEU A 12 7.37 -11.37 -13.62
N GLY A 13 7.83 -12.55 -13.25
CA GLY A 13 9.19 -12.83 -12.81
C GLY A 13 9.27 -13.47 -11.42
N VAL A 14 10.50 -13.65 -10.97
CA VAL A 14 10.84 -14.21 -9.65
C VAL A 14 11.20 -13.07 -8.71
N TRP A 15 10.54 -13.05 -7.56
CA TRP A 15 10.63 -12.02 -6.54
C TRP A 15 11.09 -12.63 -5.22
N GLU A 16 12.30 -12.25 -4.80
CA GLU A 16 12.91 -12.69 -3.54
C GLU A 16 12.71 -11.61 -2.49
N GLY A 17 12.33 -12.00 -1.28
CA GLY A 17 11.97 -11.02 -0.27
C GLY A 17 11.64 -11.59 1.09
N SER A 18 10.80 -10.86 1.82
CA SER A 18 10.29 -11.31 3.10
C SER A 18 8.88 -10.81 3.35
N PHE A 19 8.12 -11.58 4.13
CA PHE A 19 6.84 -11.20 4.72
C PHE A 19 7.11 -10.79 6.17
N THR A 20 7.01 -9.50 6.46
CA THR A 20 7.29 -8.93 7.78
C THR A 20 5.98 -8.51 8.46
N LYS A 21 5.63 -9.12 9.59
CA LYS A 21 4.49 -8.71 10.42
C LYS A 21 4.84 -7.47 11.22
N ILE A 22 3.96 -6.48 11.17
CA ILE A 22 4.09 -5.19 11.85
C ILE A 22 2.90 -5.01 12.81
N SER A 23 3.19 -4.64 14.05
CA SER A 23 2.18 -4.36 15.07
C SER A 23 1.33 -3.12 14.71
N PRO A 24 0.15 -2.93 15.33
CA PRO A 24 -0.62 -1.70 15.17
C PRO A 24 0.16 -0.41 15.49
N MET A 25 1.26 -0.52 16.25
CA MET A 25 2.11 0.61 16.67
C MET A 25 3.33 0.83 15.78
N GLY A 26 3.55 -0.03 14.77
CA GLY A 26 4.66 0.05 13.83
C GLY A 26 5.89 -0.79 14.19
N GLU A 27 5.78 -1.69 15.17
CA GLU A 27 6.89 -2.55 15.61
C GLU A 27 7.00 -3.79 14.73
N VAL A 28 8.23 -4.20 14.40
CA VAL A 28 8.48 -5.46 13.68
C VAL A 28 8.32 -6.63 14.65
N LEU A 29 7.40 -7.55 14.35
CA LEU A 29 7.11 -8.71 15.19
C LEU A 29 7.82 -9.98 14.70
N GLU A 30 7.71 -10.24 13.40
CA GLU A 30 8.25 -11.45 12.76
C GLU A 30 8.60 -11.12 11.31
N SER A 31 9.65 -11.73 10.76
CA SER A 31 9.98 -11.61 9.34
C SER A 31 10.40 -12.95 8.77
N ASN A 32 9.63 -13.44 7.80
CA ASN A 32 9.87 -14.73 7.17
C ASN A 32 10.33 -14.52 5.72
N PRO A 33 11.49 -15.07 5.31
CA PRO A 33 11.93 -15.04 3.92
C PRO A 33 10.92 -15.68 2.96
N SER A 34 10.92 -15.24 1.72
CA SER A 34 10.00 -15.74 0.70
C SER A 34 10.56 -15.64 -0.72
N ILE A 35 10.12 -16.57 -1.57
CA ILE A 35 10.24 -16.48 -3.03
C ILE A 35 8.83 -16.52 -3.63
N LEU A 36 8.51 -15.55 -4.47
CA LEU A 36 7.27 -15.47 -5.23
C LEU A 36 7.59 -15.45 -6.72
N THR A 37 7.12 -16.44 -7.45
CA THR A 37 7.23 -16.54 -8.91
C THR A 37 5.88 -16.27 -9.55
N LEU A 38 5.84 -15.33 -10.49
CA LEU A 38 4.75 -15.15 -11.44
C LEU A 38 5.26 -15.54 -12.82
N ALA A 39 4.92 -16.74 -13.27
CA ALA A 39 5.36 -17.30 -14.54
C ALA A 39 4.21 -17.35 -15.55
N PRO A 40 4.42 -16.93 -16.81
CA PRO A 40 3.45 -17.17 -17.86
C PRO A 40 3.32 -18.67 -18.13
N GLU A 41 2.12 -19.12 -18.47
CA GLU A 41 1.81 -20.48 -18.90
C GLU A 41 1.08 -20.47 -20.25
N GLU A 42 0.79 -21.66 -20.78
CA GLU A 42 -0.03 -21.82 -21.98
C GLU A 42 -1.41 -21.15 -21.84
N ASN A 43 -2.02 -20.79 -22.96
CA ASN A 43 -3.34 -20.14 -23.02
C ASN A 43 -3.41 -18.79 -22.29
N ASP A 44 -2.31 -18.04 -22.31
CA ASP A 44 -2.20 -16.72 -21.70
C ASP A 44 -2.54 -16.70 -20.20
N GLN A 45 -2.17 -17.77 -19.49
CA GLN A 45 -2.37 -17.89 -18.05
C GLN A 45 -1.11 -17.45 -17.31
N VAL A 46 -1.26 -17.15 -16.01
CA VAL A 46 -0.12 -16.86 -15.14
C VAL A 46 -0.18 -17.71 -13.89
N ARG A 47 0.85 -18.52 -13.64
CA ARG A 47 1.02 -19.26 -12.38
C ARG A 47 1.75 -18.39 -11.36
N LEU A 48 1.10 -18.18 -10.22
CA LEU A 48 1.72 -17.72 -8.99
C LEU A 48 2.17 -18.93 -8.18
N SER A 49 3.45 -18.98 -7.84
CA SER A 49 4.02 -19.89 -6.86
C SER A 49 4.67 -19.07 -5.74
N LEU A 50 4.28 -19.29 -4.50
CA LEU A 50 4.82 -18.61 -3.33
C LEU A 50 5.33 -19.65 -2.34
N SER A 51 6.61 -19.57 -2.01
CA SER A 51 7.26 -20.35 -0.96
C SER A 51 7.69 -19.39 0.16
N ARG A 52 7.31 -19.70 1.39
CA ARG A 52 7.69 -18.97 2.61
C ARG A 52 8.45 -19.87 3.55
N TYR A 53 9.48 -19.33 4.16
CA TYR A 53 10.47 -20.07 4.93
C TYR A 53 10.34 -19.72 6.41
N GLY A 54 10.88 -20.58 7.28
CA GLY A 54 10.90 -20.35 8.72
C GLY A 54 11.73 -19.13 9.12
N THR A 55 11.82 -18.86 10.41
CA THR A 55 12.76 -17.87 10.95
C THR A 55 14.17 -18.42 10.81
N GLY A 56 14.91 -18.02 9.78
CA GLY A 56 16.25 -18.55 9.51
C GLY A 56 16.68 -18.38 8.06
N ASP A 57 17.65 -19.20 7.66
CA ASP A 57 18.18 -19.24 6.31
C ASP A 57 17.26 -20.03 5.35
N MET A 58 17.32 -19.71 4.07
CA MET A 58 16.57 -20.33 2.97
C MET A 58 17.04 -21.75 2.62
N SER A 59 17.97 -22.30 3.40
CA SER A 59 18.55 -23.63 3.23
C SER A 59 17.63 -24.78 3.69
N GLU A 60 16.61 -24.47 4.50
CA GLU A 60 15.57 -25.41 4.90
C GLU A 60 14.37 -25.39 3.93
N PRO A 61 13.57 -26.48 3.85
CA PRO A 61 12.34 -26.50 3.07
C PRO A 61 11.35 -25.40 3.50
N PRO A 62 10.54 -24.88 2.57
CA PRO A 62 9.55 -23.86 2.90
C PRO A 62 8.50 -24.40 3.88
N VAL A 63 8.19 -23.60 4.91
CA VAL A 63 7.17 -23.92 5.92
C VAL A 63 5.75 -23.71 5.39
N ARG A 64 5.60 -22.93 4.31
CA ARG A 64 4.31 -22.74 3.63
C ARG A 64 4.49 -22.49 2.15
N GLU A 65 3.73 -23.23 1.37
CA GLU A 65 3.64 -23.06 -0.08
C GLU A 65 2.21 -22.72 -0.51
N LEU A 66 2.11 -21.94 -1.59
CA LEU A 66 0.86 -21.59 -2.23
C LEU A 66 1.08 -21.59 -3.74
N THR A 67 0.21 -22.28 -4.47
CA THR A 67 0.16 -22.20 -5.94
C THR A 67 -1.22 -21.75 -6.37
N GLN A 68 -1.29 -20.82 -7.31
CA GLN A 68 -2.53 -20.33 -7.90
C GLN A 68 -2.31 -20.03 -9.38
N VAL A 69 -3.24 -20.44 -10.24
CA VAL A 69 -3.23 -20.11 -11.66
C VAL A 69 -4.29 -19.05 -11.94
N TYR A 70 -3.88 -17.97 -12.60
CA TYR A 70 -4.74 -16.88 -13.03
C TYR A 70 -5.04 -17.03 -14.52
N GLN A 71 -6.33 -17.00 -14.85
CA GLN A 71 -6.85 -16.93 -16.23
C GLN A 71 -7.62 -15.61 -16.46
N SER A 72 -7.95 -14.92 -15.37
CA SER A 72 -8.62 -13.63 -15.34
C SER A 72 -8.38 -12.98 -13.97
N LEU A 73 -8.75 -11.71 -13.84
CA LEU A 73 -8.64 -10.96 -12.59
C LEU A 73 -10.00 -10.86 -11.91
N GLY A 74 -9.99 -11.01 -10.59
CA GLY A 74 -11.18 -10.78 -9.78
C GLY A 74 -11.53 -9.30 -9.70
N ARG A 75 -12.82 -8.99 -9.60
CA ARG A 75 -13.35 -7.61 -9.47
C ARG A 75 -12.89 -6.85 -8.22
N HIS A 76 -12.17 -7.51 -7.33
CA HIS A 76 -11.66 -6.96 -6.07
C HIS A 76 -10.23 -6.41 -6.19
N LEU A 77 -9.66 -6.46 -7.39
CA LEU A 77 -8.27 -6.17 -7.73
C LEU A 77 -8.24 -5.22 -8.94
N LEU A 78 -7.46 -4.14 -8.85
CA LEU A 78 -7.17 -3.22 -9.96
C LEU A 78 -5.67 -2.97 -10.06
N PHE A 79 -5.15 -3.00 -11.28
CA PHE A 79 -3.77 -2.68 -11.64
C PHE A 79 -3.69 -1.35 -12.40
N PHE A 80 -2.70 -0.55 -12.05
CA PHE A 80 -2.27 0.63 -12.78
C PHE A 80 -1.25 0.24 -13.86
N ASP A 81 -1.04 1.13 -14.81
CA ASP A 81 -0.23 0.87 -16.01
C ASP A 81 1.24 0.53 -15.69
N ASP A 82 1.74 0.91 -14.51
CA ASP A 82 3.09 0.59 -14.05
C ASP A 82 3.18 -0.72 -13.25
N GLY A 83 2.11 -1.51 -13.23
CA GLY A 83 2.01 -2.74 -12.45
C GLY A 83 1.69 -2.55 -10.97
N CYS A 84 1.60 -1.32 -10.46
CA CYS A 84 1.08 -1.08 -9.11
C CYS A 84 -0.37 -1.57 -9.01
N PHE A 85 -0.81 -2.00 -7.84
CA PHE A 85 -2.15 -2.55 -7.68
C PHE A 85 -2.78 -2.31 -6.31
N SER A 86 -4.11 -2.36 -6.28
CA SER A 86 -4.92 -2.41 -5.07
C SER A 86 -5.84 -3.63 -5.11
N LYS A 87 -5.84 -4.40 -4.03
CA LYS A 87 -6.65 -5.59 -3.79
C LYS A 87 -7.31 -5.49 -2.43
N GLY A 88 -8.47 -6.08 -2.22
CA GLY A 88 -9.04 -6.19 -0.87
C GLY A 88 -10.53 -6.49 -0.88
N ASN A 89 -11.18 -6.36 0.27
CA ASN A 89 -12.62 -6.50 0.35
C ASN A 89 -13.34 -5.54 -0.62
N MET A 90 -14.38 -6.02 -1.32
CA MET A 90 -15.25 -5.13 -2.12
C MET A 90 -16.34 -4.48 -1.27
N GLN A 91 -16.60 -5.04 -0.09
CA GLN A 91 -17.62 -4.61 0.85
C GLN A 91 -17.09 -4.79 2.26
N MET A 92 -17.20 -3.76 3.10
CA MET A 92 -17.06 -3.88 4.54
C MET A 92 -18.35 -4.49 5.10
N ALA A 93 -18.25 -5.63 5.76
CA ALA A 93 -19.38 -6.33 6.36
C ALA A 93 -19.30 -6.30 7.90
N PRO A 94 -20.43 -6.18 8.61
CA PRO A 94 -20.45 -6.28 10.06
C PRO A 94 -19.85 -7.60 10.55
N PHE A 95 -19.10 -7.55 11.67
CA PHE A 95 -18.52 -8.72 12.35
C PHE A 95 -17.61 -9.59 11.48
N SER A 96 -17.06 -9.01 10.41
CA SER A 96 -16.15 -9.67 9.47
C SER A 96 -14.80 -8.97 9.51
N GLU A 97 -13.73 -9.74 9.40
CA GLU A 97 -12.40 -9.17 9.20
C GLU A 97 -12.36 -8.37 7.90
N PHE A 98 -11.58 -7.30 7.91
CA PHE A 98 -11.36 -6.47 6.74
C PHE A 98 -9.87 -6.43 6.42
N TYR A 99 -9.53 -6.58 5.15
CA TYR A 99 -8.17 -6.41 4.69
C TYR A 99 -8.09 -5.64 3.37
N SER A 100 -6.93 -5.03 3.18
CA SER A 100 -6.53 -4.47 1.88
C SER A 100 -5.07 -4.78 1.64
N GLU A 101 -4.76 -5.12 0.39
CA GLU A 101 -3.41 -5.31 -0.11
C GLU A 101 -3.11 -4.25 -1.16
N PHE A 102 -1.95 -3.61 -1.01
CA PHE A 102 -1.40 -2.67 -1.97
C PHE A 102 -0.06 -3.19 -2.45
N GLY A 103 0.20 -3.14 -3.74
CA GLY A 103 1.52 -3.46 -4.28
C GLY A 103 2.04 -2.31 -5.10
N PHE A 104 3.20 -1.78 -4.71
CA PHE A 104 3.96 -0.85 -5.53
C PHE A 104 5.02 -1.61 -6.34
N VAL A 105 5.22 -1.16 -7.57
CA VAL A 105 6.29 -1.64 -8.46
C VAL A 105 7.17 -0.45 -8.84
N ASN A 106 8.48 -0.63 -8.74
CA ASN A 106 9.47 0.31 -9.26
C ASN A 106 10.72 -0.45 -9.69
N ALA A 107 10.89 -0.61 -11.01
CA ALA A 107 11.97 -1.41 -11.59
C ALA A 107 12.03 -2.81 -10.94
N ASP A 108 13.18 -3.17 -10.39
CA ASP A 108 13.44 -4.48 -9.77
C ASP A 108 13.07 -4.55 -8.29
N ARG A 109 12.20 -3.65 -7.82
CA ARG A 109 11.69 -3.63 -6.46
C ARG A 109 10.17 -3.62 -6.43
N ARG A 110 9.63 -4.38 -5.47
CA ARG A 110 8.25 -4.21 -5.03
C ARG A 110 8.19 -3.96 -3.53
N LEU A 111 7.20 -3.17 -3.16
CA LEU A 111 6.81 -2.97 -1.78
C LEU A 111 5.32 -3.22 -1.68
N ARG A 112 4.92 -4.25 -0.94
CA ARG A 112 3.52 -4.58 -0.74
C ARG A 112 3.13 -4.46 0.72
N PHE A 113 1.87 -4.10 0.96
CA PHE A 113 1.31 -3.88 2.28
C PHE A 113 0.01 -4.64 2.36
N VAL A 114 -0.19 -5.45 3.40
CA VAL A 114 -1.47 -6.08 3.71
C VAL A 114 -1.95 -5.51 5.03
N GLN A 115 -2.84 -4.51 5.00
CA GLN A 115 -3.44 -3.93 6.20
C GLN A 115 -4.61 -4.80 6.66
N GLN A 116 -4.72 -5.05 7.97
CA GLN A 116 -5.68 -5.98 8.54
C GLN A 116 -6.44 -5.34 9.71
N PHE A 117 -7.74 -5.58 9.75
CA PHE A 117 -8.65 -5.15 10.80
C PHE A 117 -9.42 -6.37 11.33
N ASP A 118 -9.65 -6.39 12.63
CA ASP A 118 -10.42 -7.46 13.28
C ASP A 118 -11.92 -7.34 13.02
N LYS A 119 -12.72 -8.21 13.65
CA LYS A 119 -14.18 -8.28 13.47
C LYS A 119 -14.91 -7.07 14.06
N GLU A 120 -14.26 -6.37 14.98
CA GLU A 120 -14.70 -5.13 15.61
C GLU A 120 -14.28 -3.89 14.79
N GLY A 121 -13.58 -4.12 13.67
CA GLY A 121 -13.08 -3.10 12.77
C GLY A 121 -11.86 -2.37 13.32
N LEU A 122 -11.23 -2.84 14.40
CA LEU A 122 -10.01 -2.23 14.95
C LEU A 122 -8.81 -2.62 14.11
N PHE A 123 -7.89 -1.68 13.92
CA PHE A 123 -6.66 -1.96 13.20
C PHE A 123 -5.79 -2.96 13.97
N ASN A 124 -5.58 -4.15 13.39
CA ASN A 124 -4.89 -5.28 14.01
C ASN A 124 -3.41 -5.40 13.55
N GLY A 125 -2.99 -4.55 12.62
CA GLY A 125 -1.61 -4.49 12.13
C GLY A 125 -1.53 -4.70 10.62
N LEU A 126 -0.32 -4.97 10.13
CA LEU A 126 -0.10 -5.21 8.70
C LEU A 126 1.02 -6.20 8.44
N THR A 127 1.00 -6.79 7.25
CA THR A 127 2.17 -7.48 6.69
C THR A 127 2.84 -6.59 5.65
N LEU A 128 4.10 -6.25 5.87
CA LEU A 128 4.96 -5.54 4.93
C LEU A 128 5.76 -6.57 4.12
N ILE A 129 5.61 -6.57 2.81
CA ILE A 129 6.27 -7.52 1.91
C ILE A 129 7.26 -6.77 1.04
N ARG A 130 8.54 -7.01 1.27
CA ARG A 130 9.65 -6.29 0.62
C ARG A 130 10.33 -7.26 -0.32
N GLU A 131 10.28 -6.96 -1.60
CA GLU A 131 10.74 -7.87 -2.65
C GLU A 131 11.72 -7.17 -3.60
N LYS A 132 12.71 -7.93 -4.04
CA LYS A 132 13.60 -7.59 -5.16
C LYS A 132 13.45 -8.66 -6.23
N ARG A 133 13.69 -8.31 -7.49
CA ARG A 133 13.74 -9.30 -8.57
C ARG A 133 14.95 -10.22 -8.35
N ALA A 134 14.79 -11.51 -8.58
CA ALA A 134 15.88 -12.48 -8.48
C ALA A 134 17.06 -12.06 -9.38
N GLU A 135 18.27 -12.40 -8.96
CA GLU A 135 19.52 -12.09 -9.68
C GLU A 135 19.84 -10.59 -9.82
N THR A 136 19.09 -9.70 -9.15
CA THR A 136 19.37 -8.26 -9.12
C THR A 136 19.98 -7.81 -7.79
N THR A 137 20.71 -6.70 -7.84
CA THR A 137 21.29 -6.02 -6.67
C THR A 137 20.49 -4.77 -6.28
N ALA A 138 19.19 -4.74 -6.58
CA ALA A 138 18.36 -3.55 -6.39
C ALA A 138 18.28 -3.16 -4.89
N PRO A 139 18.76 -1.96 -4.51
CA PRO A 139 18.93 -1.58 -3.11
C PRO A 139 17.58 -1.42 -2.40
N GLU A 140 17.57 -1.70 -1.10
CA GLU A 140 16.41 -1.42 -0.25
C GLU A 140 16.43 0.03 0.21
N GLN A 141 15.24 0.65 0.18
CA GLN A 141 15.10 1.99 0.73
C GLN A 141 15.22 1.96 2.26
N PRO A 142 15.82 2.99 2.87
CA PRO A 142 15.96 3.05 4.32
C PRO A 142 14.59 3.12 5.01
N GLN A 143 14.58 2.97 6.32
CA GLN A 143 13.37 3.23 7.10
C GLN A 143 12.87 4.66 6.86
N LEU A 144 11.55 4.79 6.66
CA LEU A 144 10.93 6.08 6.50
C LEU A 144 10.98 6.85 7.83
N ILE A 145 11.40 8.12 7.77
CA ILE A 145 11.36 9.06 8.88
C ILE A 145 10.61 10.33 8.46
N LEU A 146 10.07 11.07 9.43
CA LEU A 146 9.25 12.25 9.19
C LEU A 146 10.02 13.31 8.36
N GLU A 147 11.30 13.48 8.63
CA GLU A 147 12.19 14.45 7.99
C GLU A 147 12.21 14.29 6.47
N GLN A 148 12.12 13.05 5.98
CA GLN A 148 12.08 12.76 4.55
C GLN A 148 10.79 13.28 3.90
N LEU A 149 9.69 13.34 4.65
CA LEU A 149 8.37 13.78 4.17
C LEU A 149 8.16 15.30 4.25
N LEU A 150 8.90 16.01 5.11
CA LEU A 150 8.77 17.47 5.27
C LEU A 150 9.05 18.21 3.96
N GLY A 151 8.21 19.17 3.59
CA GLY A 151 8.37 19.97 2.38
C GLY A 151 7.10 20.00 1.52
N LYS A 152 7.26 20.45 0.28
CA LYS A 152 6.17 20.50 -0.72
C LYS A 152 6.36 19.39 -1.73
N TRP A 153 5.30 18.62 -1.95
CA TRP A 153 5.19 17.58 -2.95
C TRP A 153 4.16 17.99 -3.99
N VAL A 154 4.48 17.80 -5.26
CA VAL A 154 3.58 18.09 -6.39
C VAL A 154 3.52 16.85 -7.27
N GLY A 155 2.33 16.49 -7.72
CA GLY A 155 2.15 15.23 -8.41
C GLY A 155 0.86 15.13 -9.20
N GLN A 156 0.64 13.92 -9.70
CA GLN A 156 -0.55 13.53 -10.44
C GLN A 156 -1.17 12.30 -9.79
N ALA A 157 -2.49 12.33 -9.65
CA ALA A 157 -3.29 11.20 -9.21
C ALA A 157 -4.03 10.57 -10.40
N TYR A 158 -4.18 9.26 -10.34
CA TYR A 158 -4.91 8.43 -11.30
C TYR A 158 -5.90 7.56 -10.53
N THR A 159 -7.19 7.68 -10.83
CA THR A 159 -8.26 6.96 -10.14
C THR A 159 -8.89 5.94 -11.08
N LEU A 160 -8.89 4.67 -10.64
CA LEU A 160 -9.59 3.56 -11.28
C LEU A 160 -10.82 3.16 -10.46
N TYR A 161 -11.83 2.62 -11.14
CA TYR A 161 -13.10 2.25 -10.53
C TYR A 161 -13.39 0.75 -10.71
N PRO A 162 -14.04 0.08 -9.74
CA PRO A 162 -14.34 -1.36 -9.82
C PRO A 162 -15.30 -1.75 -10.96
N ASP A 163 -16.09 -0.79 -11.46
CA ASP A 163 -16.98 -0.94 -12.61
C ASP A 163 -16.28 -0.74 -13.96
N LEU A 164 -14.96 -0.47 -13.95
CA LEU A 164 -14.13 -0.22 -15.13
C LEU A 164 -14.62 0.94 -16.00
N ARG A 165 -15.33 1.92 -15.41
CA ARG A 165 -15.60 3.20 -16.09
C ARG A 165 -14.26 3.90 -16.42
N PRO A 166 -14.26 4.86 -17.36
CA PRO A 166 -13.05 5.59 -17.72
C PRO A 166 -12.34 6.17 -16.49
N PRO A 167 -11.01 6.05 -16.41
CA PRO A 167 -10.26 6.54 -15.27
C PRO A 167 -10.18 8.06 -15.26
N GLU A 168 -10.03 8.63 -14.07
CA GLU A 168 -9.86 10.06 -13.86
C GLU A 168 -8.42 10.38 -13.48
N SER A 169 -7.96 11.58 -13.84
CA SER A 169 -6.67 12.08 -13.40
C SER A 169 -6.74 13.56 -13.07
N PHE A 170 -6.00 13.96 -12.03
CA PHE A 170 -5.97 15.33 -11.54
C PHE A 170 -4.66 15.58 -10.79
N SER A 171 -4.24 16.85 -10.75
CA SER A 171 -3.01 17.24 -10.07
C SER A 171 -3.22 17.27 -8.55
N THR A 172 -2.15 16.97 -7.82
CA THR A 172 -2.12 16.98 -6.37
C THR A 172 -0.99 17.86 -5.85
N THR A 173 -1.19 18.47 -4.69
CA THR A 173 -0.10 19.11 -3.94
C THR A 173 -0.24 18.77 -2.47
N LEU A 174 0.83 18.29 -1.86
CA LEU A 174 0.91 18.00 -0.43
C LEU A 174 2.01 18.87 0.18
N ILE A 175 1.68 19.63 1.21
CA ILE A 175 2.63 20.41 1.98
C ILE A 175 2.68 19.82 3.38
N VAL A 176 3.85 19.38 3.84
CA VAL A 176 4.06 18.85 5.19
C VAL A 176 5.03 19.75 5.93
N LYS A 177 4.61 20.30 7.07
CA LYS A 177 5.39 21.25 7.87
C LYS A 177 5.41 20.83 9.32
N ARG A 178 6.58 20.91 9.94
CA ARG A 178 6.70 20.78 11.39
C ARG A 178 6.20 22.07 12.04
N ILE A 179 5.22 21.97 12.94
CA ILE A 179 4.73 23.12 13.71
C ILE A 179 5.60 23.31 14.96
N ASN A 180 5.94 22.19 15.63
CA ASN A 180 6.84 22.12 16.77
C ASN A 180 7.44 20.71 16.88
N GLU A 181 8.19 20.42 17.93
CA GLU A 181 8.85 19.11 18.12
C GLU A 181 7.88 17.92 18.11
N GLN A 182 6.65 18.12 18.56
CA GLN A 182 5.65 17.07 18.77
C GLN A 182 4.51 17.11 17.76
N GLN A 183 4.48 18.08 16.84
CA GLN A 183 3.36 18.27 15.92
C GLN A 183 3.80 18.60 14.50
N VAL A 184 3.07 18.01 13.56
CA VAL A 184 3.21 18.25 12.13
C VAL A 184 1.85 18.64 11.56
N GLU A 185 1.85 19.60 10.64
CA GLU A 185 0.72 19.96 9.81
C GLU A 185 0.91 19.38 8.42
N GLN A 186 -0.17 18.89 7.83
CA GLN A 186 -0.25 18.64 6.39
C GLN A 186 -1.39 19.42 5.76
N GLN A 187 -1.15 19.92 4.56
CA GLN A 187 -2.15 20.50 3.68
C GLN A 187 -2.13 19.74 2.35
N LEU A 188 -3.21 19.03 2.04
CA LEU A 188 -3.39 18.26 0.82
C LEU A 188 -4.40 18.96 -0.08
N ASN A 189 -3.97 19.32 -1.29
CA ASN A 189 -4.84 19.70 -2.39
C ASN A 189 -5.06 18.46 -3.27
N PHE A 190 -6.30 18.06 -3.42
CA PHE A 190 -6.72 16.85 -4.13
C PHE A 190 -8.08 17.12 -4.80
N TYR A 191 -8.17 16.96 -6.12
CA TYR A 191 -9.24 17.54 -6.94
C TYR A 191 -9.42 19.05 -6.66
N ASN A 192 -10.64 19.49 -6.34
CA ASN A 192 -11.01 20.86 -6.00
C ASN A 192 -11.16 21.06 -4.48
N GLN A 193 -10.54 20.19 -3.68
CA GLN A 193 -10.62 20.24 -2.22
C GLN A 193 -9.23 20.46 -1.63
N THR A 194 -9.20 21.28 -0.58
CA THR A 194 -8.03 21.47 0.27
C THR A 194 -8.37 20.90 1.64
N LEU A 195 -7.58 19.92 2.09
CA LEU A 195 -7.68 19.31 3.40
C LEU A 195 -6.46 19.73 4.22
N THR A 196 -6.70 20.33 5.38
CA THR A 196 -5.64 20.63 6.35
C THR A 196 -5.86 19.77 7.59
N SER A 197 -4.79 19.15 8.08
CA SER A 197 -4.85 18.34 9.30
C SER A 197 -3.54 18.43 10.07
N THR A 198 -3.64 18.36 11.39
CA THR A 198 -2.51 18.28 12.30
C THR A 198 -2.40 16.88 12.89
N ALA A 199 -1.17 16.38 13.03
CA ALA A 199 -0.87 15.15 13.75
C ALA A 199 0.13 15.36 14.88
N SER A 200 -0.05 14.56 15.92
CA SER A 200 0.96 14.35 16.95
C SER A 200 2.02 13.37 16.46
N VAL A 201 3.29 13.68 16.72
CA VAL A 201 4.46 12.92 16.26
C VAL A 201 4.93 11.99 17.38
N TYR A 202 5.06 10.70 17.07
CA TYR A 202 5.62 9.69 17.98
C TYR A 202 6.66 8.85 17.23
N ASN A 203 7.96 9.15 17.34
CA ASN A 203 9.06 8.43 16.69
C ASN A 203 8.77 7.94 15.25
N HIS A 204 8.23 6.73 15.09
CA HIS A 204 7.87 6.10 13.80
C HIS A 204 6.37 6.11 13.45
N ARG A 205 5.56 6.98 14.06
CA ARG A 205 4.13 7.14 13.73
C ARG A 205 3.63 8.56 13.92
N LEU A 206 2.57 8.90 13.19
CA LEU A 206 1.79 10.13 13.34
C LEU A 206 0.35 9.77 13.71
N GLU A 207 -0.24 10.48 14.66
CA GLU A 207 -1.63 10.30 15.08
C GLU A 207 -2.44 11.55 14.72
N PHE A 208 -3.44 11.39 13.85
CA PHE A 208 -4.38 12.43 13.46
C PHE A 208 -5.67 12.23 14.24
N GLU A 209 -5.95 13.13 15.19
CA GLU A 209 -7.17 13.06 16.00
C GLU A 209 -8.31 13.96 15.47
N GLN A 210 -8.01 14.79 14.48
CA GLN A 210 -8.96 15.69 13.83
C GLN A 210 -9.77 14.95 12.75
N GLY A 211 -10.99 15.43 12.49
CA GLY A 211 -11.87 14.89 11.46
C GLY A 211 -12.90 13.89 11.97
N SER A 212 -13.55 13.17 11.04
CA SER A 212 -14.63 12.22 11.37
C SER A 212 -14.13 10.88 11.93
N GLN A 213 -12.84 10.58 11.78
CA GLN A 213 -12.20 9.36 12.25
C GLN A 213 -10.76 9.65 12.66
N LYS A 214 -10.31 9.00 13.73
CA LYS A 214 -8.90 9.02 14.13
C LYS A 214 -8.10 8.19 13.14
N MET A 215 -7.02 8.76 12.62
CA MET A 215 -6.13 8.10 11.66
C MET A 215 -4.73 7.95 12.23
N ARG A 216 -4.06 6.87 11.88
CA ARG A 216 -2.65 6.63 12.20
C ARG A 216 -1.85 6.47 10.92
N LEU A 217 -0.74 7.20 10.80
CA LEU A 217 0.29 6.95 9.81
C LEU A 217 1.46 6.23 10.47
N LEU A 218 1.75 5.02 10.04
CA LEU A 218 3.00 4.32 10.39
C LEU A 218 4.09 4.68 9.38
N LEU A 219 5.30 4.95 9.88
CA LEU A 219 6.52 5.14 9.10
C LEU A 219 7.34 3.85 9.19
N LEU A 220 7.53 3.17 8.07
CA LEU A 220 7.92 1.76 8.02
C LEU A 220 9.28 1.56 7.32
N PRO A 221 9.91 0.38 7.51
CA PRO A 221 11.07 -0.04 6.72
C PRO A 221 10.81 0.02 5.21
N GLY A 222 11.87 0.12 4.40
CA GLY A 222 11.73 0.11 2.95
C GLY A 222 11.17 1.40 2.36
N GLY A 223 11.23 2.54 3.07
CA GLY A 223 10.61 3.80 2.67
C GLY A 223 9.08 3.79 2.71
N GLY A 224 8.48 2.78 3.37
CA GLY A 224 7.05 2.57 3.38
C GLY A 224 6.30 3.44 4.37
N SER A 225 5.04 3.76 4.06
CA SER A 225 4.09 4.38 4.99
C SER A 225 2.73 3.71 4.91
N SER A 226 2.01 3.61 6.02
CA SER A 226 0.67 3.03 6.10
C SER A 226 -0.26 3.94 6.88
N LEU A 227 -1.25 4.54 6.20
CA LEU A 227 -2.29 5.40 6.79
C LEU A 227 -3.60 4.62 6.91
N VAL A 228 -4.09 4.47 8.14
CA VAL A 228 -5.30 3.70 8.44
C VAL A 228 -6.20 4.43 9.45
N PRO A 229 -7.53 4.26 9.37
CA PRO A 229 -8.40 4.56 10.50
C PRO A 229 -8.04 3.67 11.69
N LEU A 230 -8.14 4.17 12.92
CA LEU A 230 -7.94 3.32 14.11
C LEU A 230 -9.07 2.30 14.28
N GLN A 231 -10.26 2.63 13.81
CA GLN A 231 -11.42 1.76 13.80
C GLN A 231 -12.31 2.06 12.59
N LEU A 232 -12.67 1.02 11.82
CA LEU A 232 -13.68 1.07 10.78
C LEU A 232 -15.07 1.07 11.42
N LYS A 233 -15.94 1.97 10.96
CA LYS A 233 -17.30 2.12 11.49
C LYS A 233 -18.33 1.93 10.39
N ASN A 234 -19.40 1.20 10.71
CA ASN A 234 -20.57 1.10 9.85
C ASN A 234 -21.16 2.49 9.57
N ARG A 235 -21.72 2.67 8.37
CA ARG A 235 -22.39 3.92 7.95
C ARG A 235 -21.47 5.14 7.85
N GLN A 236 -20.16 4.93 7.76
CA GLN A 236 -19.16 5.97 7.61
C GLN A 236 -18.24 5.63 6.44
N SER A 237 -18.07 6.58 5.52
CA SER A 237 -17.08 6.44 4.45
C SER A 237 -15.68 6.46 5.04
N PHE A 238 -14.79 5.66 4.49
CA PHE A 238 -13.41 5.61 4.93
C PHE A 238 -12.47 5.37 3.75
N LEU A 239 -11.19 5.58 3.99
CA LEU A 239 -10.13 5.19 3.09
C LEU A 239 -9.06 4.47 3.89
N VAL A 240 -8.31 3.65 3.19
CA VAL A 240 -7.06 3.10 3.65
C VAL A 240 -6.00 3.43 2.61
N GLU A 241 -4.82 3.84 3.07
CA GLU A 241 -3.78 4.37 2.21
C GLU A 241 -2.42 3.78 2.60
N THR A 242 -1.58 3.61 1.59
CA THR A 242 -0.17 3.25 1.74
C THR A 242 0.67 4.17 0.87
N GLY A 243 1.94 4.29 1.19
CA GLY A 243 2.87 5.08 0.40
C GLY A 243 4.26 4.47 0.39
N TRP A 244 5.02 4.83 -0.62
CA TRP A 244 6.40 4.41 -0.77
C TRP A 244 7.24 5.58 -1.24
N LEU A 245 8.20 5.99 -0.41
CA LEU A 245 9.27 6.91 -0.79
C LEU A 245 10.30 6.11 -1.60
N ILE A 246 10.20 6.20 -2.92
CA ILE A 246 10.98 5.41 -3.88
C ILE A 246 12.37 6.01 -4.04
N GLU A 247 12.48 7.33 -3.95
CA GLU A 247 13.71 8.11 -3.96
C GLU A 247 13.53 9.28 -2.98
N PRO A 248 14.60 9.97 -2.52
CA PRO A 248 14.47 11.08 -1.57
C PRO A 248 13.50 12.19 -2.00
N THR A 249 13.28 12.34 -3.32
CA THR A 249 12.40 13.33 -3.92
C THR A 249 11.24 12.72 -4.71
N LYS A 250 11.04 11.40 -4.68
CA LYS A 250 9.97 10.74 -5.45
C LYS A 250 9.19 9.74 -4.61
N ARG A 251 7.87 9.91 -4.60
CA ARG A 251 6.97 9.10 -3.78
C ARG A 251 5.76 8.63 -4.58
N LYS A 252 5.30 7.42 -4.28
CA LYS A 252 3.98 6.92 -4.70
C LYS A 252 3.07 6.75 -3.50
N ARG A 253 1.76 6.93 -3.69
CA ARG A 253 0.72 6.62 -2.70
C ARG A 253 -0.40 5.84 -3.38
N LEU A 254 -0.91 4.81 -2.72
CA LEU A 254 -2.06 4.05 -3.16
C LEU A 254 -3.16 4.18 -2.11
N ILE A 255 -4.34 4.58 -2.57
CA ILE A 255 -5.50 4.87 -1.73
C ILE A 255 -6.65 3.98 -2.19
N ARG A 256 -7.28 3.28 -1.27
CA ARG A 256 -8.50 2.50 -1.52
C ARG A 256 -9.67 3.14 -0.74
N SER A 257 -10.69 3.60 -1.47
CA SER A 257 -11.79 4.39 -0.91
C SER A 257 -13.09 3.61 -0.83
N TYR A 258 -13.82 3.79 0.25
CA TYR A 258 -15.11 3.15 0.52
C TYR A 258 -16.17 4.20 0.85
N ASP A 259 -17.39 3.98 0.36
CA ASP A 259 -18.51 4.85 0.67
C ASP A 259 -19.08 4.58 2.08
N ASN A 260 -20.11 5.34 2.46
CA ASN A 260 -20.80 5.18 3.73
C ASN A 260 -21.54 3.84 3.86
N GLU A 261 -21.85 3.16 2.77
CA GLU A 261 -22.39 1.79 2.80
C GLU A 261 -21.29 0.74 2.95
N GLY A 262 -20.01 1.14 2.98
CA GLY A 262 -18.87 0.25 3.06
C GLY A 262 -18.54 -0.43 1.73
N ARG A 263 -19.09 0.03 0.61
CA ARG A 263 -18.77 -0.48 -0.72
C ARG A 263 -17.46 0.13 -1.19
N TRP A 264 -16.62 -0.67 -1.81
CA TRP A 264 -15.42 -0.19 -2.49
C TRP A 264 -15.81 0.66 -3.70
N VAL A 265 -15.37 1.91 -3.73
CA VAL A 265 -15.74 2.85 -4.81
C VAL A 265 -14.61 3.13 -5.79
N SER A 266 -13.35 3.13 -5.34
CA SER A 266 -12.21 3.47 -6.21
C SER A 266 -10.86 3.06 -5.62
N ALA A 267 -9.86 2.93 -6.51
CA ALA A 267 -8.45 2.91 -6.15
C ALA A 267 -7.74 4.08 -6.82
N THR A 268 -6.89 4.80 -6.09
CA THR A 268 -6.14 5.95 -6.60
C THR A 268 -4.64 5.74 -6.40
N LEU A 269 -3.87 5.86 -7.48
CA LEU A 269 -2.41 5.96 -7.45
C LEU A 269 -2.02 7.43 -7.56
N VAL A 270 -1.26 7.93 -6.60
CA VAL A 270 -0.64 9.25 -6.64
C VAL A 270 0.85 9.09 -6.86
N ILE A 271 1.42 9.82 -7.81
CA ILE A 271 2.85 9.90 -8.07
C ILE A 271 3.26 11.36 -7.86
N GLU A 272 4.15 11.60 -6.89
CA GLU A 272 4.51 12.95 -6.45
C GLU A 272 6.02 13.12 -6.33
N GLU A 273 6.48 14.32 -6.68
CA GLU A 273 7.87 14.75 -6.58
C GLU A 273 8.01 15.87 -5.56
N LYS A 274 9.10 15.84 -4.80
CA LYS A 274 9.44 16.85 -3.81
C LYS A 274 10.04 18.06 -4.51
N MET A 275 9.46 19.23 -4.27
CA MET A 275 10.01 20.49 -4.74
C MET A 275 11.27 20.84 -3.94
N ALA A 276 12.26 21.38 -4.65
CA ALA A 276 13.49 21.92 -4.06
C ALA A 276 13.22 23.10 -3.10
#